data_AF-A0A9P8YAR0-F1
#
_entry.id   AF-A0A9P8YAR0-F1
#
_cell.length_a   1.000
_cell.length_b   1.000
_cell.length_c   1.000
_cell.angle_alpha   90.00
_cell.angle_beta   90.00
_cell.angle_gamma   90.00
#
_symmetry.space_group_name_H-M   'P 1'
#
loop_
_entity.id
_entity.type
_entity.pdbx_description
1 polymer ?
#
loop_
_entity_poly.entity_id
_entity_poly.type
_entity_poly.pdbx_seq_one_letter_code
_entity_poly.pdbx_strand_id
1 'polypeptide(L)'
;MEQNKGLSASRWATGPGLLRPRRLASSRGSSPSEFSSTTDSPRDQDQLHSCDERHLSRFLKMAKRLKWKMPFLELGYAKATSRAGLSQQDIEENEINFKLDYYEYYILLEQALVSLLAVYGVAIDRHAAPTTTKKTRSPERSVEPPKPEYKHRYHANVISALESPLTPLGAIFGIDPVRKQLLRAKELRNRWKYIDDDDEPLYNQPPPPLESYNLDEILQTVQLAIEHGYEMAQRDVEDYQVRSRASGKLQPSSEPPSSQDWDFMVNAMEWEAI
;
A
#
# COMPACT_ATOMS: atom_id res chain seq x y z
N MET A 1 29.42 -39.97 10.23
CA MET A 1 29.60 -38.84 11.18
C MET A 1 29.65 -37.57 10.36
N GLU A 2 28.49 -37.01 10.02
CA GLU A 2 28.38 -35.73 9.30
C GLU A 2 28.19 -34.61 10.31
N GLN A 3 29.10 -33.64 10.31
CA GLN A 3 29.05 -32.49 11.20
C GLN A 3 28.20 -31.38 10.54
N ASN A 4 27.06 -31.09 11.16
CA ASN A 4 26.23 -29.93 10.88
C ASN A 4 27.03 -28.64 11.09
N LYS A 5 27.30 -27.89 10.01
CA LYS A 5 27.75 -26.49 10.10
C LYS A 5 26.52 -25.63 10.37
N GLY A 6 26.32 -25.27 11.64
CA GLY A 6 25.31 -24.33 12.09
C GLY A 6 25.62 -22.87 11.73
N LEU A 7 24.76 -21.98 12.24
CA LEU A 7 24.56 -20.54 11.95
C LEU A 7 25.81 -19.61 12.08
N SER A 8 27.00 -20.15 12.32
CA SER A 8 28.26 -19.39 12.38
C SER A 8 28.80 -18.97 11.01
N ALA A 9 28.15 -19.37 9.90
CA ALA A 9 28.48 -18.92 8.54
C ALA A 9 27.66 -17.70 8.06
N SER A 10 26.98 -17.01 8.98
CA SER A 10 26.11 -15.88 8.64
C SER A 10 26.93 -14.61 8.37
N ARG A 11 26.55 -13.88 7.31
CA ARG A 11 27.19 -12.68 6.76
C ARG A 11 27.15 -11.44 7.68
N TRP A 12 26.64 -11.61 8.91
CA TRP A 12 26.51 -10.58 9.94
C TRP A 12 27.66 -10.62 10.97
N ALA A 13 28.61 -11.54 10.84
CA ALA A 13 29.84 -11.52 11.64
C ALA A 13 30.78 -10.40 11.17
N THR A 14 30.88 -9.36 11.99
CA THR A 14 31.60 -8.10 11.77
C THR A 14 33.09 -8.31 11.44
N GLY A 15 33.57 -7.65 10.39
CA GLY A 15 35.00 -7.49 10.08
C GLY A 15 35.26 -6.06 9.58
N PRO A 16 36.37 -5.41 10.00
CA PRO A 16 36.50 -3.96 9.97
C PRO A 16 36.79 -3.40 8.57
N GLY A 17 36.28 -2.19 8.35
CA GLY A 17 36.28 -1.51 7.07
C GLY A 17 37.66 -1.14 6.52
N LEU A 18 37.70 -1.05 5.19
CA LEU A 18 38.68 -0.28 4.45
C LEU A 18 37.95 0.56 3.41
N LEU A 19 37.95 1.87 3.68
CA LEU A 19 37.53 2.94 2.79
C LEU A 19 38.36 2.92 1.49
N ARG A 20 37.70 3.12 0.35
CA ARG A 20 38.37 3.72 -0.82
C ARG A 20 37.41 4.62 -1.60
N PRO A 21 37.78 5.89 -1.84
CA PRO A 21 36.89 6.86 -2.49
C PRO A 21 36.98 6.76 -4.02
N ARG A 22 35.85 6.93 -4.72
CA ARG A 22 35.83 7.06 -6.18
C ARG A 22 35.16 8.37 -6.63
N ARG A 23 36.06 9.32 -6.90
CA ARG A 23 36.04 10.45 -7.85
C ARG A 23 34.68 10.95 -8.38
N LEU A 24 34.44 12.23 -8.07
CA LEU A 24 33.63 13.18 -8.81
C LEU A 24 34.14 13.31 -10.26
N ALA A 25 33.23 13.22 -11.22
CA ALA A 25 33.44 13.71 -12.58
C ALA A 25 32.28 14.64 -12.95
N SER A 26 32.66 15.89 -13.21
CA SER A 26 31.86 16.97 -13.73
C SER A 26 31.54 16.72 -15.22
N SER A 27 30.28 16.91 -15.62
CA SER A 27 29.99 17.43 -16.95
C SER A 27 28.74 18.32 -16.94
N ARG A 28 28.93 19.52 -17.48
CA ARG A 28 27.90 20.49 -17.86
C ARG A 28 27.30 20.05 -19.19
N GLY A 29 26.02 20.31 -19.41
CA GLY A 29 25.39 20.23 -20.73
C GLY A 29 23.93 20.70 -20.68
N SER A 30 23.66 21.79 -21.40
CA SER A 30 22.46 22.61 -21.36
C SER A 30 21.20 22.00 -22.00
N SER A 31 20.04 22.50 -21.57
CA SER A 31 18.73 22.42 -22.24
C SER A 31 18.74 22.96 -23.68
N PRO A 32 17.72 22.64 -24.48
CA PRO A 32 16.64 23.61 -24.63
C PRO A 32 15.22 23.01 -24.65
N SER A 33 14.28 23.94 -24.44
CA SER A 33 12.84 23.83 -24.30
C SER A 33 12.13 23.51 -25.61
N GLU A 34 11.09 22.68 -25.55
CA GLU A 34 9.98 22.72 -26.51
C GLU A 34 8.64 22.68 -25.77
N PHE A 35 7.92 23.81 -25.87
CA PHE A 35 6.51 23.93 -25.54
C PHE A 35 5.71 23.22 -26.63
N SER A 36 4.81 22.32 -26.24
CA SER A 36 3.72 21.88 -27.11
C SER A 36 2.38 22.01 -26.39
N SER A 37 1.49 22.64 -27.12
CA SER A 37 0.25 23.27 -26.75
C SER A 37 -0.81 22.27 -26.31
N THR A 38 -1.46 22.54 -25.18
CA THR A 38 -2.73 21.93 -24.79
C THR A 38 -3.81 22.30 -25.80
N THR A 39 -4.20 21.33 -26.62
CA THR A 39 -5.46 21.35 -27.36
C THR A 39 -6.50 20.64 -26.51
N ASP A 40 -7.41 21.44 -25.96
CA ASP A 40 -8.59 21.04 -25.22
C ASP A 40 -9.58 20.43 -26.23
N SER A 41 -9.74 19.11 -26.20
CA SER A 41 -10.76 18.37 -26.95
C SER A 41 -11.69 17.63 -25.99
N PRO A 42 -12.98 17.49 -26.34
CA PRO A 42 -14.00 17.01 -25.43
C PRO A 42 -13.68 15.57 -25.05
N ARG A 43 -13.58 15.28 -23.75
CA ARG A 43 -13.44 13.91 -23.24
C ARG A 43 -14.66 13.09 -23.64
N ASP A 44 -14.50 12.27 -24.67
CA ASP A 44 -15.43 11.21 -25.05
C ASP A 44 -15.70 10.30 -23.84
N GLN A 45 -16.98 10.08 -23.55
CA GLN A 45 -17.45 9.13 -22.54
C GLN A 45 -17.09 7.67 -22.88
N ASP A 46 -16.52 7.40 -24.06
CA ASP A 46 -15.96 6.11 -24.47
C ASP A 46 -14.58 5.79 -23.87
N GLN A 47 -13.97 6.70 -23.09
CA GLN A 47 -12.80 6.39 -22.25
C GLN A 47 -13.15 5.65 -20.95
N LEU A 48 -14.44 5.34 -20.71
CA LEU A 48 -14.85 4.54 -19.56
C LEU A 48 -14.32 3.10 -19.73
N HIS A 49 -13.27 2.83 -18.94
CA HIS A 49 -12.77 1.50 -18.55
C HIS A 49 -11.85 0.79 -19.55
N SER A 50 -10.69 1.38 -19.86
CA SER A 50 -9.52 0.56 -20.21
C SER A 50 -9.13 -0.25 -18.98
N CYS A 51 -9.45 -1.56 -18.97
CA CYS A 51 -9.06 -2.45 -17.87
C CYS A 51 -7.65 -3.02 -18.14
N ASP A 52 -6.67 -2.76 -17.27
CA ASP A 52 -5.28 -3.21 -17.46
C ASP A 52 -4.98 -4.53 -16.75
N GLU A 53 -4.78 -5.59 -17.55
CA GLU A 53 -4.45 -6.95 -17.10
C GLU A 53 -3.14 -7.04 -16.30
N ARG A 54 -2.18 -6.14 -16.56
CA ARG A 54 -0.90 -6.12 -15.83
C ARG A 54 -1.12 -5.71 -14.38
N HIS A 55 -2.01 -4.74 -14.16
CA HIS A 55 -2.39 -4.31 -12.82
C HIS A 55 -3.20 -5.38 -12.08
N LEU A 56 -4.07 -6.11 -12.79
CA LEU A 56 -4.77 -7.28 -12.23
C LEU A 56 -3.79 -8.38 -11.81
N SER A 57 -2.81 -8.69 -12.65
CA SER A 57 -1.78 -9.69 -12.37
C SER A 57 -0.91 -9.30 -11.18
N ARG A 58 -0.54 -8.02 -11.07
CA ARG A 58 0.15 -7.48 -9.89
C ARG A 58 -0.72 -7.63 -8.65
N PHE A 59 -1.96 -7.15 -8.69
CA PHE A 59 -2.88 -7.27 -7.58
C PHE A 59 -3.05 -8.72 -7.11
N LEU A 60 -3.24 -9.69 -8.02
CA LEU A 60 -3.37 -11.10 -7.67
C LEU A 60 -2.15 -11.64 -6.90
N LYS A 61 -0.94 -11.25 -7.32
CA LYS A 61 0.30 -11.61 -6.61
C LYS A 61 0.31 -11.07 -5.19
N MET A 62 -0.11 -9.81 -5.02
CA MET A 62 -0.20 -9.16 -3.71
C MET A 62 -1.27 -9.77 -2.83
N ALA A 63 -2.46 -10.08 -3.37
CA ALA A 63 -3.53 -10.77 -2.67
C ALA A 63 -3.09 -12.16 -2.18
N LYS A 64 -2.37 -12.92 -3.01
CA LYS A 64 -1.75 -14.20 -2.60
C LYS A 64 -0.75 -14.01 -1.47
N ARG A 65 0.06 -12.95 -1.50
CA ARG A 65 1.03 -12.63 -0.45
C ARG A 65 0.36 -12.20 0.85
N LEU A 66 -0.73 -11.43 0.79
CA LEU A 66 -1.54 -11.06 1.95
C LEU A 66 -2.11 -12.30 2.62
N LYS A 67 -2.76 -13.17 1.83
CA LYS A 67 -3.28 -14.45 2.31
C LYS A 67 -2.21 -15.35 2.94
N TRP A 68 -0.99 -15.33 2.39
CA TRP A 68 0.15 -16.04 2.98
C TRP A 68 0.58 -15.46 4.33
N LYS A 69 0.59 -14.13 4.49
CA LYS A 69 0.98 -13.46 5.74
C LYS A 69 -0.05 -13.62 6.86
N MET A 70 -1.33 -13.82 6.53
CA MET A 70 -2.44 -13.87 7.48
C MET A 70 -2.20 -14.81 8.69
N PRO A 71 -1.86 -16.09 8.53
CA PRO A 71 -1.69 -17.00 9.69
C PRO A 71 -0.54 -16.58 10.63
N PHE A 72 0.49 -15.92 10.08
CA PHE A 72 1.61 -15.42 10.89
C PHE A 72 1.19 -14.19 11.70
N LEU A 73 0.35 -13.33 11.12
CA LEU A 73 -0.19 -12.17 11.81
C LEU A 73 -1.15 -12.58 12.93
N GLU A 74 -2.00 -13.58 12.69
CA GLU A 74 -2.88 -14.18 13.72
C GLU A 74 -2.06 -14.78 14.88
N LEU A 75 -1.01 -15.55 14.55
CA LEU A 75 -0.11 -16.12 15.56
C LEU A 75 0.62 -15.01 16.34
N GLY A 76 1.09 -13.97 15.67
CA GLY A 76 1.73 -12.81 16.29
C GLY A 76 0.77 -12.09 17.23
N TYR A 77 -0.48 -11.91 16.83
CA TYR A 77 -1.52 -11.28 17.65
C TYR A 77 -1.82 -12.10 18.91
N ALA A 78 -1.97 -13.43 18.77
CA ALA A 78 -2.20 -14.32 19.90
C ALA A 78 -1.02 -14.29 20.91
N LYS A 79 0.22 -14.18 20.43
CA LYS A 79 1.40 -14.01 21.28
C LYS A 79 1.44 -12.66 21.95
N ALA A 80 1.17 -11.58 21.22
CA ALA A 80 1.18 -10.21 21.73
C ALA A 80 0.09 -9.94 22.78
N THR A 81 -1.02 -10.68 22.72
CA THR A 81 -2.13 -10.58 23.69
C THR A 81 -2.01 -11.58 24.85
N SER A 82 -1.11 -12.56 24.75
CA SER A 82 -0.85 -13.53 25.82
C SER A 82 0.09 -12.95 26.87
N ARG A 83 -0.44 -12.64 28.05
CA ARG A 83 0.34 -12.09 29.19
C ARG A 83 0.72 -13.13 30.25
N ALA A 84 0.12 -14.31 30.21
CA ALA A 84 0.23 -15.28 31.29
C ALA A 84 1.64 -15.89 31.37
N GLY A 85 2.29 -15.73 32.51
CA GLY A 85 3.58 -16.37 32.81
C GLY A 85 4.80 -15.73 32.14
N LEU A 86 4.66 -14.56 31.53
CA LEU A 86 5.74 -13.81 30.88
C LEU A 86 6.23 -12.65 31.74
N SER A 87 7.50 -12.26 31.55
CA SER A 87 8.02 -11.03 32.15
C SER A 87 7.43 -9.80 31.44
N GLN A 88 7.46 -8.64 32.11
CA GLN A 88 6.98 -7.39 31.51
C GLN A 88 7.73 -7.06 30.20
N GLN A 89 9.03 -7.33 30.17
CA GLN A 89 9.87 -7.13 29.00
C GLN A 89 9.43 -8.03 27.84
N ASP A 90 9.17 -9.32 28.08
CA ASP A 90 8.71 -10.24 27.03
C ASP A 90 7.34 -9.83 26.47
N ILE A 91 6.44 -9.30 27.31
CA ILE A 91 5.13 -8.80 26.89
C ILE A 91 5.29 -7.61 25.95
N GLU A 92 6.13 -6.63 26.33
CA GLU A 92 6.41 -5.44 25.52
C GLU A 92 7.10 -5.81 24.19
N GLU A 93 8.08 -6.71 24.23
CA GLU A 93 8.76 -7.22 23.03
C GLU A 93 7.78 -7.94 22.08
N ASN A 94 6.90 -8.79 22.61
CA ASN A 94 5.88 -9.47 21.79
C ASN A 94 4.91 -8.48 21.16
N GLU A 95 4.47 -7.46 21.92
CA GLU A 95 3.57 -6.42 21.41
C GLU A 95 4.23 -5.57 20.32
N ILE A 96 5.49 -5.14 20.51
CA ILE A 96 6.24 -4.37 19.51
C ILE A 96 6.43 -5.18 18.23
N ASN A 97 6.85 -6.44 18.33
CA ASN A 97 7.06 -7.31 17.17
C ASN A 97 5.75 -7.50 16.37
N PHE A 98 4.63 -7.73 17.04
CA PHE A 98 3.34 -7.83 16.35
C PHE A 98 2.96 -6.53 15.64
N LYS A 99 3.17 -5.37 16.28
CA LYS A 99 2.86 -4.07 15.67
C LYS A 99 3.69 -3.83 14.40
N LEU A 100 4.95 -4.24 14.39
CA LEU A 100 5.81 -4.19 13.20
C LEU A 100 5.28 -5.11 12.09
N ASP A 101 4.96 -6.37 12.42
CA ASP A 101 4.38 -7.32 11.46
C ASP A 101 3.07 -6.79 10.86
N TYR A 102 2.22 -6.18 11.69
CA TYR A 102 0.97 -5.54 11.26
C TYR A 102 1.24 -4.35 10.34
N TYR A 103 2.22 -3.50 10.65
CA TYR A 103 2.60 -2.37 9.80
C TYR A 103 2.99 -2.87 8.40
N GLU A 104 3.86 -3.89 8.32
CA GLU A 104 4.26 -4.46 7.03
C GLU A 104 3.08 -5.07 6.26
N TYR A 105 2.18 -5.77 6.98
CA TYR A 105 0.96 -6.32 6.38
C TYR A 105 0.08 -5.20 5.80
N TYR A 106 -0.13 -4.12 6.55
CA TYR A 106 -0.96 -3.00 6.09
C TYR A 106 -0.36 -2.29 4.88
N ILE A 107 0.96 -2.13 4.84
CA ILE A 107 1.64 -1.56 3.67
C ILE A 107 1.39 -2.42 2.42
N LEU A 108 1.52 -3.74 2.56
CA LEU A 108 1.22 -4.67 1.47
C LEU A 108 -0.25 -4.59 1.04
N LEU A 109 -1.17 -4.47 2.01
CA LEU A 109 -2.60 -4.32 1.78
C LEU A 109 -2.88 -3.08 0.93
N GLU A 110 -2.32 -1.94 1.32
CA GLU A 110 -2.51 -0.70 0.59
C GLU A 110 -2.01 -0.79 -0.84
N GLN A 111 -0.82 -1.33 -1.06
CA GLN A 111 -0.29 -1.50 -2.40
C GLN A 111 -1.18 -2.42 -3.26
N ALA A 112 -1.82 -3.44 -2.66
CA ALA A 112 -2.80 -4.26 -3.35
C ALA A 112 -4.01 -3.42 -3.76
N LEU A 113 -4.55 -2.61 -2.85
CA LEU A 113 -5.69 -1.72 -3.13
C LEU A 113 -5.37 -0.70 -4.24
N VAL A 114 -4.17 -0.12 -4.23
CA VAL A 114 -3.69 0.77 -5.30
C VAL A 114 -3.60 0.04 -6.64
N SER A 115 -3.05 -1.18 -6.64
CA SER A 115 -2.97 -2.01 -7.85
C SER A 115 -4.35 -2.34 -8.40
N LEU A 116 -5.33 -2.59 -7.53
CA LEU A 116 -6.71 -2.85 -7.89
C LEU A 116 -7.39 -1.60 -8.50
N LEU A 117 -7.19 -0.42 -7.91
CA LEU A 117 -7.67 0.84 -8.47
C LEU A 117 -7.05 1.15 -9.84
N ALA A 118 -5.77 0.85 -10.01
CA ALA A 118 -5.06 1.03 -11.27
C ALA A 118 -5.61 0.14 -12.41
N VAL A 119 -6.26 -0.99 -12.10
CA VAL A 119 -6.97 -1.79 -13.12
C VAL A 119 -7.99 -0.94 -13.85
N TYR A 120 -8.69 -0.04 -13.15
CA TYR A 120 -9.71 0.85 -13.69
C TYR A 120 -9.17 2.21 -14.14
N GLY A 121 -7.85 2.35 -14.27
CA GLY A 121 -7.20 3.62 -14.65
C GLY A 121 -7.26 4.70 -13.57
N VAL A 122 -7.57 4.34 -12.31
CA VAL A 122 -7.60 5.29 -11.20
C VAL A 122 -6.18 5.44 -10.65
N ALA A 123 -5.53 6.55 -11.02
CA ALA A 123 -4.26 6.95 -10.45
C ALA A 123 -4.50 7.75 -9.16
N ILE A 124 -3.81 7.38 -8.07
CA ILE A 124 -3.82 8.14 -6.83
C ILE A 124 -2.59 9.05 -6.84
N ASP A 125 -2.83 10.35 -6.94
CA ASP A 125 -1.77 11.36 -6.87
C ASP A 125 -1.32 11.57 -5.42
N ARG A 126 0.00 11.53 -5.21
CA ARG A 126 0.70 11.77 -3.95
C ARG A 126 0.57 13.22 -3.45
N HIS A 127 0.30 14.17 -4.36
CA HIS A 127 0.29 15.60 -4.08
C HIS A 127 -1.08 16.27 -4.24
N ALA A 128 -2.06 15.59 -4.86
CA ALA A 128 -3.39 16.16 -5.06
C ALA A 128 -4.07 16.45 -3.71
N ALA A 129 -4.51 17.69 -3.53
CA ALA A 129 -5.48 18.04 -2.50
C ALA A 129 -6.85 17.48 -2.92
N PRO A 130 -7.66 16.95 -1.98
CA PRO A 130 -9.04 16.65 -2.30
C PRO A 130 -9.69 17.94 -2.78
N THR A 131 -10.29 17.92 -3.97
CA THR A 131 -11.09 19.01 -4.52
C THR A 131 -12.40 19.12 -3.75
N THR A 132 -12.34 19.42 -2.46
CA THR A 132 -13.49 19.90 -1.71
C THR A 132 -13.71 21.35 -2.12
N THR A 133 -14.71 21.52 -2.99
CA THR A 133 -15.49 22.74 -3.23
C THR A 133 -15.14 23.95 -2.34
N LYS A 134 -14.64 25.01 -3.00
CA LYS A 134 -14.61 26.43 -2.61
C LYS A 134 -14.94 26.73 -1.15
N LYS A 135 -13.90 26.96 -0.35
CA LYS A 135 -13.98 27.92 0.75
C LYS A 135 -12.78 28.87 0.69
N THR A 136 -13.06 30.06 0.21
CA THR A 136 -12.20 31.24 0.32
C THR A 136 -11.77 31.43 1.78
N ARG A 137 -10.48 31.26 2.09
CA ARG A 137 -9.86 31.88 3.26
C ARG A 137 -8.46 32.40 2.91
N SER A 138 -8.28 33.66 3.29
CA SER A 138 -7.14 34.55 3.09
C SER A 138 -5.81 33.98 3.60
N PRO A 139 -4.65 34.47 3.11
CA PRO A 139 -3.35 34.02 3.54
C PRO A 139 -2.93 34.79 4.80
N GLU A 140 -3.15 34.22 5.98
CA GLU A 140 -2.47 34.68 7.19
C GLU A 140 -1.32 33.74 7.57
N ARG A 141 -0.17 34.40 7.60
CA ARG A 141 1.20 34.02 7.95
C ARG A 141 1.28 33.13 9.20
N SER A 142 1.80 31.92 9.05
CA SER A 142 2.45 31.17 10.14
C SER A 142 3.75 30.56 9.61
N VAL A 143 4.86 30.97 10.21
CA VAL A 143 6.24 30.55 9.90
C VAL A 143 6.53 29.29 10.70
N GLU A 144 6.08 28.13 10.20
CA GLU A 144 6.60 26.82 10.58
C GLU A 144 6.55 25.93 9.33
N PRO A 145 7.61 25.16 9.01
CA PRO A 145 7.54 24.21 7.91
C PRO A 145 6.45 23.18 8.24
N PRO A 146 5.46 22.95 7.36
CA PRO A 146 4.42 21.97 7.64
C PRO A 146 5.07 20.60 7.84
N LYS A 147 4.81 19.98 9.00
CA LYS A 147 5.13 18.58 9.28
C LYS A 147 4.65 17.69 8.14
N PRO A 148 5.21 16.48 7.92
CA PRO A 148 4.94 15.66 6.74
C PRO A 148 3.54 15.01 6.78
N GLU A 149 2.47 15.80 6.73
CA GLU A 149 1.07 15.39 6.62
C GLU A 149 0.77 14.69 5.28
N TYR A 150 1.66 14.84 4.29
CA TYR A 150 1.52 14.28 2.95
C TYR A 150 1.38 12.75 2.95
N LYS A 151 2.08 12.04 3.85
CA LYS A 151 1.96 10.58 3.94
C LYS A 151 0.56 10.17 4.43
N HIS A 152 0.00 10.87 5.41
CA HIS A 152 -1.36 10.59 5.88
C HIS A 152 -2.43 10.87 4.83
N ARG A 153 -2.21 11.91 4.00
CA ARG A 153 -3.10 12.29 2.90
C ARG A 153 -3.16 11.23 1.80
N TYR A 154 -2.03 10.66 1.40
CA TYR A 154 -2.00 9.61 0.36
C TYR A 154 -2.87 8.40 0.75
N HIS A 155 -2.69 7.87 1.96
CA HIS A 155 -3.48 6.75 2.46
C HIS A 155 -4.99 7.06 2.53
N ALA A 156 -5.36 8.29 2.87
CA ALA A 156 -6.76 8.73 2.88
C ALA A 156 -7.33 8.84 1.46
N ASN A 157 -6.52 9.27 0.50
CA ASN A 157 -6.90 9.31 -0.91
C ASN A 157 -7.15 7.89 -1.46
N VAL A 158 -6.39 6.87 -1.03
CA VAL A 158 -6.65 5.46 -1.39
C VAL A 158 -8.04 5.02 -0.97
N ILE A 159 -8.39 5.21 0.31
CA ILE A 159 -9.71 4.83 0.82
C ILE A 159 -10.81 5.63 0.12
N SER A 160 -10.62 6.94 -0.06
CA SER A 160 -11.60 7.79 -0.75
C SER A 160 -11.82 7.38 -2.21
N ALA A 161 -10.76 6.92 -2.90
CA ALA A 161 -10.85 6.44 -4.26
C ALA A 161 -11.63 5.12 -4.35
N LEU A 162 -11.46 4.21 -3.38
CA LEU A 162 -12.22 2.97 -3.28
C LEU A 162 -13.71 3.21 -3.01
N GLU A 163 -14.04 4.27 -2.29
CA GLU A 163 -15.43 4.67 -1.99
C GLU A 163 -16.13 5.35 -3.17
N SER A 164 -15.38 5.74 -4.21
CA SER A 164 -15.92 6.51 -5.32
C SER A 164 -16.95 5.70 -6.10
N PRO A 165 -18.19 6.22 -6.29
CA PRO A 165 -19.22 5.56 -7.09
C PRO A 165 -18.89 5.54 -8.59
N LEU A 166 -17.83 6.26 -8.99
CA LEU A 166 -17.32 6.26 -10.37
C LEU A 166 -16.55 4.97 -10.70
N THR A 167 -16.22 4.17 -9.69
CA THR A 167 -15.52 2.89 -9.85
C THR A 167 -16.44 1.74 -9.47
N PRO A 168 -16.40 0.59 -10.18
CA PRO A 168 -17.13 -0.61 -9.78
C PRO A 168 -16.78 -1.07 -8.35
N LEU A 169 -15.56 -0.76 -7.90
CA LEU A 169 -15.05 -1.06 -6.57
C LEU A 169 -15.85 -0.40 -5.44
N GLY A 170 -16.52 0.74 -5.70
CA GLY A 170 -17.39 1.40 -4.73
C GLY A 170 -18.53 0.49 -4.23
N ALA A 171 -19.00 -0.44 -5.07
CA ALA A 171 -20.02 -1.41 -4.69
C ALA A 171 -19.53 -2.47 -3.70
N ILE A 172 -18.22 -2.60 -3.49
CA ILE A 172 -17.61 -3.56 -2.54
C ILE A 172 -17.03 -2.80 -1.35
N PHE A 173 -16.14 -1.85 -1.63
CA PHE A 173 -15.36 -1.14 -0.62
C PHE A 173 -16.08 0.07 -0.03
N GLY A 174 -17.08 0.60 -0.72
CA GLY A 174 -17.92 1.70 -0.24
C GLY A 174 -19.03 1.26 0.72
N ILE A 175 -19.27 -0.05 0.90
CA ILE A 175 -20.28 -0.54 1.84
C ILE A 175 -19.76 -0.38 3.28
N ASP A 176 -20.61 0.12 4.17
CA ASP A 176 -20.30 0.43 5.57
C ASP A 176 -19.46 -0.60 6.35
N PRO A 177 -19.73 -1.92 6.34
CA PRO A 177 -18.93 -2.86 7.12
C PRO A 177 -17.49 -2.93 6.59
N VAL A 178 -17.29 -2.97 5.27
CA VAL A 178 -15.95 -3.01 4.68
C VAL A 178 -15.21 -1.70 4.91
N ARG A 179 -15.88 -0.58 4.63
CA ARG A 179 -15.35 0.77 4.83
C ARG A 179 -14.88 0.99 6.26
N LYS A 180 -15.72 0.63 7.24
CA LYS A 180 -15.42 0.78 8.67
C LYS A 180 -14.19 -0.02 9.07
N GLN A 181 -14.06 -1.26 8.59
CA GLN A 181 -12.89 -2.08 8.93
C GLN A 181 -11.62 -1.60 8.23
N LEU A 182 -11.69 -1.09 7.00
CA LEU A 182 -10.54 -0.45 6.34
C LEU A 182 -10.05 0.79 7.09
N LEU A 183 -10.99 1.64 7.54
CA LEU A 183 -10.66 2.82 8.34
C LEU A 183 -10.02 2.44 9.69
N ARG A 184 -10.55 1.42 10.37
CA ARG A 184 -9.94 0.87 11.59
C ARG A 184 -8.56 0.29 11.33
N ALA A 185 -8.39 -0.47 10.25
CA ALA A 185 -7.10 -1.03 9.88
C ALA A 185 -6.05 0.07 9.67
N LYS A 186 -6.46 1.15 9.00
CA LYS A 186 -5.64 2.34 8.79
C LYS A 186 -5.30 3.08 10.09
N GLU A 187 -6.28 3.21 10.97
CA GLU A 187 -6.08 3.84 12.29
C GLU A 187 -5.04 3.09 13.10
N LEU A 188 -5.15 1.75 13.17
CA LEU A 188 -4.16 0.90 13.82
C LEU A 188 -2.76 1.10 13.23
N ARG A 189 -2.63 1.13 11.90
CA ARG A 189 -1.33 1.37 11.25
C ARG A 189 -0.77 2.75 11.59
N ASN A 190 -1.60 3.80 11.57
CA ASN A 190 -1.15 5.15 11.89
C ASN A 190 -0.66 5.24 13.34
N ARG A 191 -1.36 4.58 14.25
CA ARG A 191 -1.09 4.57 15.68
C ARG A 191 0.18 3.82 16.03
N TRP A 192 0.46 2.73 15.33
CA TRP A 192 1.64 1.90 15.54
C TRP A 192 2.79 2.23 14.58
N LYS A 193 2.72 3.36 13.87
CA LYS A 193 3.84 3.83 13.02
C LYS A 193 4.98 4.44 13.85
N TYR A 194 4.64 5.00 15.00
CA TYR A 194 5.51 5.82 15.85
C TYR A 194 5.78 5.13 17.19
N ILE A 195 5.99 3.82 17.18
CA ILE A 195 6.14 3.01 18.41
C ILE A 195 7.31 3.51 19.28
N ASP A 196 8.30 4.18 18.67
CA ASP A 196 9.48 4.74 19.35
C ASP A 196 9.44 6.27 19.51
N ASP A 197 8.54 6.99 18.83
CA ASP A 197 8.47 8.44 18.99
C ASP A 197 7.57 8.71 20.21
N ASP A 198 8.17 9.26 21.28
CA ASP A 198 7.52 9.93 22.42
C ASP A 198 6.71 11.17 21.96
N ASP A 199 6.15 11.15 20.75
CA ASP A 199 5.25 12.19 20.26
C ASP A 199 4.05 12.21 21.22
N GLU A 200 3.89 13.36 21.88
CA GLU A 200 2.75 13.65 22.76
C GLU A 200 1.48 13.10 22.14
N PRO A 201 0.68 12.33 22.90
CA PRO A 201 -0.48 11.68 22.32
C PRO A 201 -1.38 12.78 21.76
N LEU A 202 -1.62 12.71 20.45
CA LEU A 202 -2.56 13.58 19.71
C LEU A 202 -3.99 13.56 20.31
N TYR A 203 -4.22 12.68 21.28
CA TYR A 203 -5.43 12.45 22.04
C TYR A 203 -5.11 12.44 23.54
N ASN A 204 -5.88 13.14 24.37
CA ASN A 204 -5.70 13.25 25.82
C ASN A 204 -5.88 11.93 26.62
N GLN A 205 -5.93 10.77 25.97
CA GLN A 205 -6.14 9.47 26.60
C GLN A 205 -5.13 8.44 26.11
N PRO A 206 -4.62 7.58 27.03
CA PRO A 206 -3.77 6.49 26.63
C PRO A 206 -4.52 5.56 25.66
N PRO A 207 -3.80 5.01 24.69
CA PRO A 207 -4.43 4.16 23.69
C PRO A 207 -5.12 2.94 24.32
N PRO A 208 -6.34 2.52 23.88
CA PRO A 208 -6.86 1.24 24.33
C PRO A 208 -5.90 0.09 24.03
N PRO A 209 -5.86 -0.90 24.93
CA PRO A 209 -4.89 -1.99 24.88
C PRO A 209 -5.12 -2.85 23.62
N LEU A 210 -4.09 -3.58 23.20
CA LEU A 210 -4.14 -4.36 21.96
C LEU A 210 -5.31 -5.35 21.92
N GLU A 211 -5.66 -5.94 23.07
CA GLU A 211 -6.76 -6.90 23.23
C GLU A 211 -8.15 -6.28 23.00
N SER A 212 -8.27 -4.94 23.00
CA SER A 212 -9.56 -4.26 22.80
C SER A 212 -9.98 -4.20 21.33
N TYR A 213 -9.08 -4.47 20.39
CA TYR A 213 -9.39 -4.46 18.96
C TYR A 213 -9.78 -5.86 18.49
N ASN A 214 -10.90 -5.97 17.77
CA ASN A 214 -11.28 -7.22 17.12
C ASN A 214 -10.50 -7.37 15.80
N LEU A 215 -9.22 -7.73 15.91
CA LEU A 215 -8.33 -7.83 14.76
C LEU A 215 -8.80 -8.88 13.75
N ASP A 216 -9.34 -10.00 14.23
CA ASP A 216 -9.88 -11.07 13.40
C ASP A 216 -11.02 -10.54 12.51
N GLU A 217 -11.97 -9.79 13.07
CA GLU A 217 -13.05 -9.17 12.31
C GLU A 217 -12.53 -8.15 11.28
N ILE A 218 -11.56 -7.32 11.67
CA ILE A 218 -10.94 -6.34 10.77
C ILE A 218 -10.31 -7.06 9.57
N LEU A 219 -9.43 -8.02 9.84
CA LEU A 219 -8.65 -8.69 8.79
C LEU A 219 -9.53 -9.58 7.90
N GLN A 220 -10.46 -10.33 8.47
CA GLN A 220 -11.36 -11.20 7.69
C GLN A 220 -12.28 -10.38 6.78
N THR A 221 -12.85 -9.28 7.30
CA THR A 221 -13.71 -8.39 6.49
C THR A 221 -12.94 -7.79 5.32
N VAL A 222 -11.71 -7.32 5.57
CA VAL A 222 -10.85 -6.73 4.53
C VAL A 222 -10.43 -7.80 3.51
N GLN A 223 -10.05 -8.99 3.96
CA GLN A 223 -9.67 -10.09 3.09
C GLN A 223 -10.82 -10.52 2.17
N LEU A 224 -12.03 -10.64 2.70
CA LEU A 224 -13.22 -10.96 1.90
C LEU A 224 -13.50 -9.89 0.84
N ALA A 225 -13.35 -8.61 1.19
CA ALA A 225 -13.51 -7.52 0.24
C ALA A 225 -12.45 -7.54 -0.88
N ILE A 226 -11.20 -7.92 -0.56
CA ILE A 226 -10.14 -8.11 -1.56
C ILE A 226 -10.49 -9.25 -2.52
N GLU A 227 -11.01 -10.36 -2.00
CA GLU A 227 -11.41 -11.52 -2.82
C GLU A 227 -12.57 -11.13 -3.76
N HIS A 228 -13.61 -10.45 -3.26
CA HIS A 228 -14.68 -9.94 -4.12
C HIS A 228 -14.17 -8.90 -5.14
N GLY A 229 -13.25 -8.02 -4.73
CA GLY A 229 -12.63 -7.03 -5.61
C GLY A 229 -11.84 -7.68 -6.73
N TYR A 230 -11.16 -8.78 -6.45
CA TYR A 230 -10.47 -9.61 -7.45
C TYR A 230 -11.44 -10.19 -8.47
N GLU A 231 -12.48 -10.87 -8.01
CA GLU A 231 -13.45 -11.53 -8.89
C GLU A 231 -14.16 -10.54 -9.81
N MET A 232 -14.46 -9.34 -9.31
CA MET A 232 -15.02 -8.25 -10.13
C MET A 232 -14.01 -7.76 -11.16
N ALA A 233 -12.79 -7.41 -10.74
CA ALA A 233 -11.77 -6.92 -11.66
C ALA A 233 -11.37 -7.97 -12.71
N GLN A 234 -11.36 -9.24 -12.36
CA GLN A 234 -11.12 -10.33 -13.29
C GLN A 234 -12.21 -10.40 -14.36
N ARG A 235 -13.49 -10.41 -13.95
CA ARG A 235 -14.62 -10.41 -14.89
C ARG A 235 -14.58 -9.20 -15.82
N ASP A 236 -14.32 -8.01 -15.28
CA ASP A 236 -14.30 -6.76 -16.05
C ASP A 236 -13.14 -6.72 -17.06
N VAL A 237 -11.96 -7.24 -16.68
CA VAL A 237 -10.82 -7.39 -17.60
C VAL A 237 -11.13 -8.38 -18.71
N GLU A 238 -11.70 -9.54 -18.39
CA GLU A 238 -12.11 -10.55 -19.38
C GLU A 238 -13.13 -9.99 -20.37
N ASP A 239 -14.18 -9.32 -19.88
CA ASP A 239 -15.20 -8.67 -20.70
C ASP A 239 -14.63 -7.54 -21.57
N TYR A 240 -13.68 -6.76 -21.04
CA TYR A 240 -12.97 -5.73 -21.80
C TYR A 240 -12.12 -6.33 -22.93
N GLN A 241 -11.40 -7.43 -22.67
CA GLN A 241 -10.60 -8.12 -23.68
C GLN A 241 -11.47 -8.69 -24.80
N VAL A 242 -12.59 -9.32 -24.47
CA VAL A 242 -13.54 -9.88 -25.45
C VAL A 242 -14.07 -8.77 -26.36
N ARG A 243 -14.55 -7.66 -25.79
CA ARG A 243 -15.06 -6.50 -26.55
C ARG A 243 -13.99 -5.84 -27.42
N SER A 244 -12.77 -5.72 -26.88
CA SER A 244 -11.64 -5.11 -27.59
C SER A 244 -11.12 -5.98 -28.74
N ARG A 245 -11.15 -7.31 -28.60
CA ARG A 245 -10.85 -8.25 -29.70
C ARG A 245 -11.92 -8.18 -30.79
N ALA A 246 -13.19 -8.15 -30.43
CA ALA A 246 -14.30 -8.00 -31.37
C ALA A 246 -14.23 -6.67 -32.15
N SER A 247 -13.73 -5.61 -31.50
CA SER A 247 -13.54 -4.28 -32.10
C SER A 247 -12.21 -4.12 -32.85
N GLY A 248 -11.36 -5.16 -32.92
CA GLY A 248 -10.04 -5.11 -33.57
C GLY A 248 -9.00 -4.23 -32.87
N LYS A 249 -9.25 -3.76 -31.64
CA LYS A 249 -8.36 -2.87 -30.86
C LYS A 249 -7.22 -3.59 -30.15
N LEU A 250 -7.32 -4.91 -29.94
CA LEU A 250 -6.30 -5.73 -29.27
C LEU A 250 -5.79 -6.83 -30.21
N GLN A 251 -4.47 -6.87 -30.45
CA GLN A 251 -3.81 -8.06 -30.98
C GLN A 251 -3.54 -9.06 -29.85
N PRO A 252 -3.56 -10.38 -30.13
CA PRO A 252 -3.19 -11.39 -29.13
C PRO A 252 -1.72 -11.21 -28.71
N SER A 253 -1.50 -10.89 -27.43
CA SER A 253 -0.18 -10.94 -26.81
C SER A 253 0.33 -12.39 -26.81
N SER A 254 1.51 -12.62 -27.36
CA SER A 254 2.17 -13.93 -27.45
C SER A 254 3.27 -14.14 -26.42
N GLU A 255 3.38 -13.27 -25.40
CA GLU A 255 4.43 -13.40 -24.38
C GLU A 255 3.91 -14.16 -23.14
N PRO A 256 4.51 -15.31 -22.79
CA PRO A 256 4.17 -16.02 -21.56
C PRO A 256 4.63 -15.21 -20.33
N PRO A 257 3.96 -15.37 -19.17
CA PRO A 257 4.33 -14.67 -17.94
C PRO A 257 5.76 -15.08 -17.52
N SER A 258 6.69 -14.13 -17.68
CA SER A 258 8.12 -14.27 -17.38
C SER A 258 8.38 -14.22 -15.87
N SER A 259 9.35 -14.98 -15.34
CA SER A 259 9.75 -14.94 -13.92
C SER A 259 10.24 -13.57 -13.42
N GLN A 260 10.47 -12.58 -14.30
CA GLN A 260 10.69 -11.16 -13.94
C GLN A 260 9.46 -10.50 -13.29
N ASP A 261 8.32 -11.17 -13.36
CA ASP A 261 7.04 -10.73 -12.82
C ASP A 261 6.97 -10.53 -11.31
N TRP A 262 8.00 -10.92 -10.56
CA TRP A 262 8.09 -10.78 -9.11
C TRP A 262 9.08 -9.70 -8.66
N ASP A 263 9.83 -9.09 -9.58
CA ASP A 263 10.87 -8.10 -9.26
C ASP A 263 10.28 -6.85 -8.60
N PHE A 264 9.04 -6.47 -8.96
CA PHE A 264 8.31 -5.37 -8.32
C PHE A 264 7.97 -5.63 -6.84
N MET A 265 7.91 -6.90 -6.40
CA MET A 265 7.59 -7.22 -5.00
C MET A 265 8.81 -7.15 -4.08
N VAL A 266 10.02 -7.31 -4.64
CA VAL A 266 11.27 -7.29 -3.86
C VAL A 266 11.69 -5.84 -3.57
N ASN A 267 11.33 -4.90 -4.44
CA ASN A 267 11.48 -3.45 -4.22
C ASN A 267 10.36 -2.85 -3.34
N ALA A 268 9.93 -3.58 -2.30
CA ALA A 268 8.98 -3.09 -1.29
C ALA A 268 9.52 -1.86 -0.51
N MET A 269 10.76 -1.45 -0.75
CA MET A 269 11.42 -0.31 -0.12
C MET A 269 11.59 0.93 -1.05
N GLU A 270 11.39 0.80 -2.37
CA GLU A 270 11.74 1.86 -3.34
C GLU A 270 10.56 2.75 -3.79
N TRP A 271 9.32 2.41 -3.45
CA TRP A 271 8.12 3.18 -3.86
C TRP A 271 7.82 4.39 -2.95
N GLU A 272 8.62 4.67 -1.90
CA GLU A 272 8.60 5.98 -1.22
C GLU A 272 9.38 7.07 -2.00
N ALA A 273 10.19 6.69 -3.00
CA ALA A 273 11.20 7.56 -3.64
C ALA A 273 10.94 7.89 -5.13
N ILE A 274 9.81 7.47 -5.70
CA ILE A 274 9.38 7.84 -7.07
C ILE A 274 8.18 8.79 -7.00
#